data_AF-M5G789-F1
#
_entry.id   AF-M5G789-F1
#
_cell.length_a   1.000
_cell.length_b   1.000
_cell.length_c   1.000
_cell.angle_alpha   90.00
_cell.angle_beta   90.00
_cell.angle_gamma   90.00
#
_symmetry.space_group_name_H-M   'P 1'
#
loop_
_entity.id
_entity.type
_entity.pdbx_description
1 polymer ?
#
loop_
_entity_poly.entity_id
_entity_poly.type
_entity_poly.pdbx_seq_one_letter_code
_entity_poly.pdbx_strand_id
1 'polypeptide(L)'
;MFFAAVLLASSALAATTTFSCSRNYTIVAGDTCDGISRAVGASTYQLAMLNPTIDDACSNLQIGQPLCLGLTDGSDCTTTYTVAGGDSCDAITNQFAINSTLLFLNNPQIDSACDNIYVGEVLCVGNQLFTLPAAFTQNGGLNAPSIGAPVPGGQLTSSIGPLSSAIPAGNVAGAPTSSPGVTANPAPTPSSSSSTSSTPTSSSAAPTPTDDGDDECEDDENDD
;
A
#
# COMPACT_ATOMS: atom_id res chain seq x y z
N MET A 1 53.89 36.94 -18.16
CA MET A 1 52.46 37.14 -17.83
C MET A 1 51.89 35.79 -17.45
N PHE A 2 51.76 35.50 -16.14
CA PHE A 2 51.16 34.26 -15.64
C PHE A 2 49.70 34.54 -15.32
N PHE A 3 48.78 33.92 -16.07
CA PHE A 3 47.36 33.94 -15.74
C PHE A 3 47.08 32.85 -14.70
N ALA A 4 46.78 33.26 -13.47
CA ALA A 4 46.27 32.36 -12.44
C ALA A 4 44.75 32.18 -12.66
N ALA A 5 44.33 30.98 -13.05
CA ALA A 5 42.93 30.61 -13.14
C ALA A 5 42.38 30.36 -11.71
N VAL A 6 41.42 31.18 -11.30
CA VAL A 6 40.69 31.02 -10.03
C VAL A 6 39.63 29.94 -10.25
N LEU A 7 39.84 28.75 -9.68
CA LEU A 7 38.83 27.69 -9.62
C LEU A 7 37.79 28.05 -8.55
N LEU A 8 36.61 28.46 -9.00
CA LEU A 8 35.43 28.59 -8.14
C LEU A 8 34.92 27.17 -7.83
N ALA A 9 35.18 26.69 -6.62
CA ALA A 9 34.58 25.46 -6.11
C ALA A 9 33.13 25.74 -5.72
N SER A 10 32.18 25.33 -6.55
CA SER A 10 30.75 25.37 -6.23
C SER A 10 30.43 24.25 -5.26
N SER A 11 30.26 24.58 -3.98
CA SER A 11 29.76 23.67 -2.96
C SER A 11 28.28 23.38 -3.21
N ALA A 12 27.96 22.21 -3.76
CA ALA A 12 26.58 21.75 -3.81
C ALA A 12 26.11 21.39 -2.39
N LEU A 13 25.11 22.11 -1.87
CA LEU A 13 24.42 21.70 -0.66
C LEU A 13 23.55 20.48 -1.02
N ALA A 14 23.93 19.30 -0.52
CA ALA A 14 23.04 18.16 -0.51
C ALA A 14 21.92 18.45 0.50
N ALA A 15 20.73 18.77 0.02
CA ALA A 15 19.56 18.88 0.88
C ALA A 15 19.24 17.48 1.42
N THR A 16 19.40 17.29 2.73
CA THR A 16 18.94 16.07 3.41
C THR A 16 17.43 16.10 3.47
N THR A 17 16.75 15.41 2.57
CA THR A 17 15.29 15.25 2.64
C THR A 17 14.96 14.36 3.83
N THR A 18 14.46 14.96 4.91
CA THR A 18 13.97 14.25 6.08
C THR A 18 12.58 13.72 5.79
N PHE A 19 12.43 12.41 5.67
CA PHE A 19 11.13 11.76 5.52
C PHE A 19 10.48 11.61 6.88
N SER A 20 9.21 11.99 6.99
CA SER A 20 8.42 11.84 8.22
C SER A 20 7.35 10.77 8.00
N CYS A 21 7.15 9.93 9.01
CA CYS A 21 6.13 8.90 8.95
C CYS A 21 4.73 9.50 9.16
N SER A 22 3.80 9.22 8.25
CA SER A 22 2.40 9.69 8.33
C SER A 22 1.48 8.71 9.03
N ARG A 23 1.69 7.40 8.84
CA ARG A 23 0.90 6.33 9.45
C ARG A 23 1.81 5.32 10.14
N ASN A 24 1.49 4.99 11.39
CA ASN A 24 2.28 4.06 12.20
C ASN A 24 1.43 2.84 12.61
N TYR A 25 2.11 1.73 12.86
CA TYR A 25 1.58 0.54 13.48
C TYR A 25 2.48 0.07 14.60
N THR A 26 1.93 -0.45 15.69
CA THR A 26 2.74 -0.99 16.80
C THR A 26 2.64 -2.51 16.77
N ILE A 27 3.80 -3.18 16.65
CA ILE A 27 3.87 -4.64 16.60
C ILE A 27 3.29 -5.25 17.87
N VAL A 28 2.43 -6.26 17.68
CA VAL A 28 1.85 -7.09 18.73
C VAL A 28 2.29 -8.55 18.61
N ALA A 29 1.97 -9.36 19.62
CA ALA A 29 2.34 -10.76 19.64
C ALA A 29 1.63 -11.54 18.52
N GLY A 30 2.39 -12.30 17.74
CA GLY A 30 1.88 -13.14 16.64
C GLY A 30 1.85 -12.45 15.28
N ASP A 31 2.30 -11.20 15.19
CA ASP A 31 2.39 -10.49 13.92
C ASP A 31 3.41 -11.11 12.95
N THR A 32 3.09 -11.00 11.67
CA THR A 32 3.99 -11.20 10.53
C THR A 32 3.87 -9.99 9.60
N CYS A 33 4.85 -9.74 8.73
CA CYS A 33 4.80 -8.60 7.81
C CYS A 33 3.53 -8.63 6.94
N ASP A 34 3.21 -9.78 6.33
CA ASP A 34 1.99 -9.93 5.54
C ASP A 34 0.72 -9.83 6.37
N GLY A 35 0.74 -10.35 7.60
CA GLY A 35 -0.37 -10.24 8.54
C GLY A 35 -0.68 -8.79 8.89
N ILE A 36 0.36 -8.01 9.23
CA ILE A 36 0.28 -6.58 9.50
C ILE A 36 -0.23 -5.86 8.25
N SER A 37 0.47 -6.00 7.12
CA SER A 37 0.15 -5.38 5.83
C SER A 37 -1.32 -5.56 5.46
N ARG A 38 -1.83 -6.80 5.58
CA ARG A 38 -3.24 -7.13 5.29
C ARG A 38 -4.20 -6.50 6.29
N ALA A 39 -3.86 -6.49 7.58
CA ALA A 39 -4.72 -5.93 8.62
C ALA A 39 -4.84 -4.40 8.54
N VAL A 40 -3.76 -3.72 8.13
CA VAL A 40 -3.68 -2.25 8.14
C VAL A 40 -3.79 -1.60 6.77
N GLY A 41 -3.88 -2.40 5.70
CA GLY A 41 -3.96 -1.92 4.33
C GLY A 41 -2.68 -1.21 3.89
N ALA A 42 -1.53 -1.84 4.09
CA ALA A 42 -0.23 -1.38 3.59
C ALA A 42 0.39 -2.45 2.69
N SER A 43 1.14 -2.04 1.66
CA SER A 43 1.90 -2.98 0.84
C SER A 43 3.02 -3.63 1.66
N THR A 44 3.24 -4.95 1.50
CA THR A 44 4.36 -5.65 2.16
C THR A 44 5.70 -5.05 1.73
N TYR A 45 5.84 -4.69 0.45
CA TYR A 45 7.03 -3.99 -0.03
C TYR A 45 7.21 -2.63 0.64
N GLN A 46 6.15 -1.83 0.69
CA GLN A 46 6.21 -0.52 1.34
C GLN A 46 6.60 -0.64 2.83
N LEU A 47 6.02 -1.61 3.53
CA LEU A 47 6.34 -1.90 4.92
C LEU A 47 7.83 -2.23 5.09
N ALA A 48 8.37 -3.14 4.28
CA ALA A 48 9.77 -3.54 4.35
C ALA A 48 10.72 -2.35 4.08
N MET A 49 10.45 -1.58 3.03
CA MET A 49 11.31 -0.47 2.62
C MET A 49 11.32 0.71 3.61
N LEU A 50 10.18 1.00 4.26
CA LEU A 50 10.09 2.07 5.25
C LEU A 50 10.68 1.68 6.61
N ASN A 51 10.92 0.39 6.84
CA ASN A 51 11.43 -0.14 8.10
C ASN A 51 12.68 -1.01 7.84
N PRO A 52 13.79 -0.42 7.39
CA PRO A 52 14.99 -1.16 6.95
C PRO A 52 15.71 -1.93 8.05
N THR A 53 15.23 -1.86 9.30
CA THR A 53 15.70 -2.70 10.39
C THR A 53 15.04 -4.08 10.39
N ILE A 54 13.92 -4.27 9.68
CA ILE A 54 13.27 -5.56 9.48
C ILE A 54 14.07 -6.35 8.44
N ASP A 55 14.32 -7.64 8.71
CA ASP A 55 14.98 -8.53 7.76
C ASP A 55 14.02 -9.04 6.67
N ASP A 56 14.55 -9.55 5.56
CA ASP A 56 13.75 -10.04 4.43
C ASP A 56 12.81 -11.18 4.81
N ALA A 57 13.13 -11.95 5.86
CA ALA A 57 12.30 -13.04 6.36
C ALA A 57 11.21 -12.56 7.33
N CYS A 58 11.17 -11.25 7.63
CA CYS A 58 10.34 -10.65 8.67
C CYS A 58 10.45 -11.37 10.03
N SER A 59 11.62 -11.91 10.35
CA SER A 59 11.82 -12.80 11.49
C SER A 59 12.20 -12.07 12.78
N ASN A 60 12.55 -10.79 12.67
CA ASN A 60 13.10 -9.98 13.75
C ASN A 60 12.15 -8.90 14.31
N LEU A 61 10.83 -9.02 14.06
CA LEU A 61 9.83 -8.11 14.62
C LEU A 61 9.90 -8.06 16.16
N GLN A 62 9.93 -6.86 16.73
CA GLN A 62 9.94 -6.65 18.18
C GLN A 62 8.59 -6.12 18.65
N ILE A 63 7.94 -6.84 19.57
CA ILE A 63 6.67 -6.41 20.17
C ILE A 63 6.84 -5.01 20.79
N GLY A 64 5.90 -4.11 20.50
CA GLY A 64 5.92 -2.72 20.95
C GLY A 64 6.77 -1.77 20.09
N GLN A 65 7.54 -2.28 19.12
CA GLN A 65 8.25 -1.41 18.17
C GLN A 65 7.25 -0.77 17.20
N PRO A 66 7.32 0.56 16.97
CA PRO A 66 6.54 1.21 15.94
C PRO A 66 7.13 0.92 14.55
N LEU A 67 6.25 0.63 13.60
CA LEU A 67 6.53 0.50 12.18
C LEU A 67 5.92 1.68 11.43
N CYS A 68 6.67 2.20 10.47
CA CYS A 68 6.17 3.19 9.54
C CYS A 68 5.46 2.52 8.36
N LEU A 69 4.23 2.93 8.07
CA LEU A 69 3.41 2.38 7.00
C LEU A 69 3.33 3.28 5.76
N GLY A 70 3.63 4.57 5.91
CA GLY A 70 3.54 5.57 4.85
C GLY A 70 4.22 6.87 5.24
N LEU A 71 4.57 7.68 4.24
CA LEU A 71 5.26 8.96 4.42
C LEU A 71 4.33 10.16 4.26
N THR A 72 4.70 11.30 4.86
CA THR A 72 3.95 12.56 4.76
C THR A 72 4.04 13.24 3.40
N ASP A 73 4.93 12.79 2.52
CA ASP A 73 5.09 13.31 1.16
C ASP A 73 4.10 12.71 0.15
N GLY A 74 3.18 11.86 0.62
CA GLY A 74 2.20 11.17 -0.20
C GLY A 74 2.61 9.76 -0.62
N SER A 75 3.82 9.31 -0.24
CA SER A 75 4.27 7.93 -0.47
C SER A 75 3.59 6.98 0.52
N ASP A 76 2.30 6.74 0.31
CA ASP A 76 1.44 5.95 1.19
C ASP A 76 0.31 5.26 0.39
N CYS A 77 0.53 4.00 0.02
CA CYS A 77 -0.45 3.25 -0.75
C CYS A 77 -1.42 2.53 0.17
N THR A 78 -2.65 3.05 0.23
CA THR A 78 -3.74 2.47 1.04
C THR A 78 -4.70 1.58 0.25
N THR A 79 -4.66 1.65 -1.09
CA THR A 79 -5.42 0.75 -1.96
C THR A 79 -4.58 -0.50 -2.23
N THR A 80 -4.87 -1.58 -1.50
CA THR A 80 -4.06 -2.80 -1.48
C THR A 80 -4.85 -4.04 -1.86
N TYR A 81 -4.14 -5.08 -2.29
CA TYR A 81 -4.70 -6.39 -2.62
C TYR A 81 -3.82 -7.49 -2.03
N THR A 82 -4.45 -8.50 -1.41
CA THR A 82 -3.75 -9.69 -0.94
C THR A 82 -3.79 -10.77 -2.01
N VAL A 83 -2.62 -11.22 -2.45
CA VAL A 83 -2.47 -12.26 -3.47
C VAL A 83 -3.12 -13.56 -3.00
N ALA A 84 -3.97 -14.13 -3.84
CA ALA A 84 -4.65 -15.40 -3.66
C ALA A 84 -4.05 -16.50 -4.56
N GLY A 85 -4.42 -17.75 -4.27
CA GLY A 85 -3.95 -18.89 -5.06
C GLY A 85 -4.44 -18.83 -6.50
N GLY A 86 -3.52 -18.89 -7.46
CA GLY A 86 -3.82 -18.85 -8.89
C GLY A 86 -3.86 -17.46 -9.51
N ASP A 87 -3.54 -16.42 -8.74
CA ASP A 87 -3.44 -15.06 -9.26
C ASP A 87 -2.26 -14.88 -10.24
N SER A 88 -2.42 -13.92 -11.14
CA SER A 88 -1.37 -13.40 -12.02
C SER A 88 -1.44 -11.89 -12.03
N CYS A 89 -0.33 -11.22 -12.38
CA CYS A 89 -0.33 -9.77 -12.55
C CYS A 89 -1.39 -9.29 -13.55
N ASP A 90 -1.65 -10.03 -14.63
CA ASP A 90 -2.68 -9.68 -15.60
C ASP A 90 -4.09 -9.76 -15.00
N ALA A 91 -4.39 -10.78 -14.21
CA ALA A 91 -5.68 -10.90 -13.54
C ALA A 91 -5.89 -9.75 -12.54
N ILE A 92 -4.87 -9.45 -11.74
CA ILE A 92 -4.89 -8.38 -10.74
C ILE A 92 -5.06 -7.01 -11.41
N THR A 93 -4.25 -6.69 -12.42
CA THR A 93 -4.33 -5.40 -13.12
C THR A 93 -5.69 -5.17 -13.77
N ASN A 94 -6.28 -6.22 -14.38
CA ASN A 94 -7.63 -6.16 -14.92
C ASN A 94 -8.69 -5.96 -13.84
N GLN A 95 -8.58 -6.65 -12.70
CA GLN A 95 -9.53 -6.53 -11.59
C GLN A 95 -9.58 -5.11 -11.02
N PHE A 96 -8.41 -4.47 -10.87
CA PHE A 96 -8.30 -3.12 -10.32
C PHE A 96 -8.32 -2.02 -11.36
N ALA A 97 -8.47 -2.37 -12.65
CA ALA A 97 -8.41 -1.45 -13.78
C ALA A 97 -7.16 -0.54 -13.77
N ILE A 98 -6.00 -1.12 -13.44
CA ILE A 98 -4.70 -0.43 -13.42
C ILE A 98 -3.80 -0.93 -14.55
N ASN A 99 -2.84 -0.11 -14.96
CA ASN A 99 -1.83 -0.52 -15.93
C ASN A 99 -0.75 -1.37 -15.25
N SER A 100 -0.20 -2.38 -15.95
CA SER A 100 0.91 -3.20 -15.42
C SER A 100 2.13 -2.35 -15.02
N THR A 101 2.39 -1.25 -15.73
CA THR A 101 3.43 -0.27 -15.35
C THR A 101 3.19 0.33 -13.97
N LEU A 102 1.95 0.67 -13.63
CA LEU A 102 1.61 1.17 -12.30
C LEU A 102 1.78 0.09 -11.24
N LEU A 103 1.35 -1.15 -11.55
CA LEU A 103 1.54 -2.28 -10.65
C LEU A 103 3.03 -2.49 -10.33
N PHE A 104 3.89 -2.55 -11.33
CA PHE A 104 5.34 -2.78 -11.13
C PHE A 104 6.04 -1.58 -10.48
N LEU A 105 5.66 -0.34 -10.79
CA LEU A 105 6.26 0.84 -10.16
C LEU A 105 5.88 0.98 -8.68
N ASN A 106 4.67 0.55 -8.32
CA ASN A 106 4.22 0.54 -6.93
C ASN A 106 4.68 -0.71 -6.16
N ASN A 107 5.08 -1.76 -6.88
CA ASN A 107 5.58 -3.01 -6.31
C ASN A 107 6.87 -3.45 -7.04
N PRO A 108 7.98 -2.71 -6.87
CA PRO A 108 9.24 -2.98 -7.57
C PRO A 108 9.88 -4.33 -7.25
N GLN A 109 9.44 -5.01 -6.18
CA GLN A 109 9.87 -6.37 -5.88
C GLN A 109 9.35 -7.39 -6.89
N ILE A 110 8.25 -7.10 -7.58
CA ILE A 110 7.69 -8.00 -8.59
C ILE A 110 8.61 -7.98 -9.82
N ASP A 111 9.06 -9.15 -10.25
CA ASP A 111 9.84 -9.25 -11.47
C ASP A 111 8.98 -9.16 -12.74
N SER A 112 9.65 -9.08 -13.89
CA SER A 112 8.96 -8.97 -15.17
C SER A 112 8.13 -10.20 -15.56
N ALA A 113 8.44 -11.37 -15.01
CA ALA A 113 7.69 -12.60 -15.25
C ALA A 113 6.46 -12.70 -14.34
N CYS A 114 6.43 -11.94 -13.25
CA CYS A 114 5.41 -11.99 -12.21
C CYS A 114 5.22 -13.40 -11.63
N ASP A 115 6.30 -14.19 -11.59
CA ASP A 115 6.29 -15.54 -11.02
C ASP A 115 6.84 -15.57 -9.58
N ASN A 116 7.31 -14.43 -9.08
CA ASN A 116 7.81 -14.27 -7.72
C ASN A 116 6.78 -13.76 -6.70
N ILE A 117 5.52 -13.52 -7.10
CA ILE A 117 4.43 -13.22 -6.17
C ILE A 117 3.95 -14.49 -5.45
N TYR A 118 3.51 -14.37 -4.20
CA TYR A 118 3.08 -15.51 -3.40
C TYR A 118 1.79 -15.25 -2.62
N VAL A 119 1.06 -16.32 -2.30
CA VAL A 119 -0.20 -16.24 -1.57
C VAL A 119 0.02 -15.58 -0.21
N GLY A 120 -0.75 -14.52 0.07
CA GLY A 120 -0.65 -13.74 1.29
C GLY A 120 0.13 -12.44 1.14
N GLU A 121 0.95 -12.28 0.09
CA GLU A 121 1.64 -11.03 -0.19
C GLU A 121 0.63 -9.90 -0.42
N VAL A 122 0.91 -8.71 0.11
CA VAL A 122 0.03 -7.54 -0.05
C VAL A 122 0.64 -6.54 -1.03
N LEU A 123 -0.02 -6.39 -2.18
CA LEU A 123 0.39 -5.52 -3.27
C LEU A 123 -0.30 -4.16 -3.18
N CYS A 124 0.40 -3.09 -3.53
CA CYS A 124 -0.20 -1.79 -3.82
C CYS A 124 -0.87 -1.82 -5.19
N VAL A 125 -2.19 -1.69 -5.24
CA VAL A 125 -2.98 -1.68 -6.49
C VAL A 125 -3.67 -0.34 -6.72
N GLY A 126 -3.16 0.72 -6.09
CA GLY A 126 -3.62 2.08 -6.32
C GLY A 126 -3.37 2.54 -7.76
N ASN A 127 -4.25 3.40 -8.26
CA ASN A 127 -4.20 3.93 -9.63
C ASN A 127 -3.26 5.14 -9.80
N GLN A 128 -2.51 5.49 -8.76
CA GLN A 128 -1.48 6.53 -8.77
C GLN A 128 -0.11 5.93 -8.44
N LEU A 129 0.95 6.70 -8.64
CA LEU A 129 2.30 6.31 -8.24
C LEU A 129 2.54 6.64 -6.77
N PHE A 130 2.97 5.64 -6.01
CA PHE A 130 3.35 5.75 -4.60
C PHE A 130 4.84 5.43 -4.44
N THR A 131 5.66 6.13 -5.22
CA THR A 131 7.11 5.87 -5.28
C THR A 131 7.77 6.24 -3.97
N LEU A 132 8.41 5.26 -3.34
CA LEU A 132 9.27 5.54 -2.21
C LEU A 132 10.50 6.34 -2.65
N PRO A 133 10.98 7.29 -1.83
CA PRO A 133 12.16 8.07 -2.15
C PRO A 133 13.41 7.22 -2.42
N ALA A 134 14.25 7.64 -3.37
CA ALA A 134 15.48 6.92 -3.73
C ALA A 134 16.49 6.73 -2.58
N ALA A 135 16.35 7.49 -1.49
CA ALA A 135 17.14 7.31 -0.28
C ALA A 135 16.98 5.92 0.35
N PHE A 136 15.85 5.24 0.10
CA PHE A 136 15.58 3.89 0.60
C PHE A 136 16.22 2.78 -0.28
N THR A 137 16.69 3.10 -1.49
CA THR A 137 17.28 2.13 -2.44
C THR A 137 18.75 1.78 -2.14
N GLN A 138 19.35 2.37 -1.10
CA GLN A 138 20.80 2.26 -0.84
C GLN A 138 21.23 1.01 -0.06
N ASN A 139 20.30 0.21 0.48
CA ASN A 139 20.63 -0.91 1.37
C ASN A 139 20.14 -2.29 0.88
N GLY A 140 20.09 -2.53 -0.44
CA GLY A 140 19.85 -3.89 -0.93
C GLY A 140 19.17 -3.97 -2.28
N GLY A 141 19.96 -3.80 -3.34
CA GLY A 141 19.77 -4.47 -4.63
C GLY A 141 18.38 -4.55 -5.23
N LEU A 142 17.91 -3.48 -5.88
CA LEU A 142 17.20 -3.57 -7.15
C LEU A 142 17.65 -2.40 -8.02
N ASN A 143 18.17 -2.71 -9.21
CA ASN A 143 18.50 -1.72 -10.22
C ASN A 143 17.19 -1.12 -10.75
N ALA A 144 16.63 -0.14 -10.05
CA ALA A 144 15.62 0.73 -10.64
C ALA A 144 16.24 1.34 -11.91
N PRO A 145 15.53 1.37 -13.06
CA PRO A 145 15.95 2.19 -14.17
C PRO A 145 16.09 3.60 -13.63
N SER A 146 17.30 4.15 -13.65
CA SER A 146 17.54 5.54 -13.32
C SER A 146 16.70 6.39 -14.27
N ILE A 147 15.48 6.75 -13.87
CA ILE A 147 14.79 7.91 -14.40
C ILE A 147 15.64 9.09 -13.95
N GLY A 148 16.54 9.50 -14.85
CA GLY A 148 17.40 10.66 -14.64
C GLY A 148 16.55 11.82 -14.13
N ALA A 149 17.07 12.53 -13.14
CA ALA A 149 16.46 13.74 -12.61
C ALA A 149 15.95 14.63 -13.76
N PRO A 150 14.80 15.32 -13.62
CA PRO A 150 14.33 16.24 -14.65
C PRO A 150 15.39 17.32 -14.85
N VAL A 151 16.07 17.29 -16.00
CA VAL A 151 16.95 18.37 -16.45
C VAL A 151 16.08 19.58 -16.79
N PRO A 152 16.22 20.73 -16.11
CA PRO A 152 15.54 21.94 -16.51
C PRO A 152 16.19 22.48 -17.78
N GLY A 153 15.48 22.36 -18.92
CA GLY A 153 15.83 23.02 -20.17
C GLY A 153 16.66 22.18 -21.14
N GLY A 154 15.99 21.35 -21.94
CA GLY A 154 16.58 20.68 -23.10
C GLY A 154 15.54 20.55 -24.21
N GLN A 155 15.73 21.31 -25.28
CA GLN A 155 14.82 21.40 -26.43
C GLN A 155 14.76 20.07 -27.20
N LEU A 156 13.53 19.64 -27.50
CA LEU A 156 13.21 18.45 -28.30
C LEU A 156 13.83 18.61 -29.69
N THR A 157 14.81 17.77 -30.04
CA THR A 157 15.21 17.61 -31.44
C THR A 157 14.82 16.21 -31.90
N SER A 158 13.88 16.18 -32.82
CA SER A 158 13.46 14.98 -33.54
C SER A 158 14.59 14.48 -34.42
N SER A 159 15.04 13.24 -34.23
CA SER A 159 15.73 12.50 -35.29
C SER A 159 15.26 11.05 -35.31
N ILE A 160 14.47 10.77 -36.34
CA ILE A 160 13.95 9.47 -36.71
C ILE A 160 15.11 8.72 -37.39
N GLY A 161 15.50 7.57 -36.86
CA GLY A 161 16.49 6.65 -37.46
C GLY A 161 15.89 5.25 -37.59
N PRO A 162 16.17 4.51 -38.69
CA PRO A 162 15.25 3.50 -39.21
C PRO A 162 15.34 2.12 -38.55
N LEU A 163 14.19 1.43 -38.60
CA LEU A 163 14.01 0.00 -38.36
C LEU A 163 14.88 -0.86 -39.30
N SER A 164 15.46 -1.93 -38.77
CA SER A 164 15.61 -3.17 -39.55
C SER A 164 15.78 -4.42 -38.69
N SER A 165 15.18 -5.49 -39.24
CA SER A 165 15.48 -6.91 -39.07
C SER A 165 14.65 -7.71 -38.04
N ALA A 166 13.43 -8.02 -38.48
CA ALA A 166 12.81 -9.34 -38.67
C ALA A 166 13.36 -10.62 -37.97
N ILE A 167 12.43 -11.58 -37.83
CA ILE A 167 12.49 -13.07 -37.93
C ILE A 167 11.87 -13.78 -36.68
N PRO A 168 11.07 -14.86 -36.78
CA PRO A 168 9.91 -15.17 -37.63
C PRO A 168 8.69 -15.71 -36.83
N ALA A 169 7.59 -15.98 -37.52
CA ALA A 169 6.40 -16.65 -36.97
C ALA A 169 6.62 -18.16 -36.73
N GLY A 170 6.10 -18.68 -35.62
CA GLY A 170 6.11 -20.10 -35.27
C GLY A 170 4.89 -20.50 -34.43
N ASN A 171 3.83 -20.90 -35.13
CA ASN A 171 2.80 -21.88 -34.78
C ASN A 171 1.94 -21.71 -33.50
N VAL A 172 0.67 -21.38 -33.74
CA VAL A 172 -0.47 -21.55 -32.82
C VAL A 172 -1.00 -22.99 -32.87
N ALA A 173 -1.06 -23.66 -31.72
CA ALA A 173 -1.94 -24.81 -31.48
C ALA A 173 -2.10 -25.06 -29.97
N GLY A 174 -3.33 -25.03 -29.47
CA GLY A 174 -3.66 -25.56 -28.15
C GLY A 174 -4.58 -24.68 -27.31
N ALA A 175 -5.86 -24.59 -27.69
CA ALA A 175 -6.91 -24.26 -26.74
C ALA A 175 -7.23 -25.49 -25.87
N PRO A 176 -7.53 -25.29 -24.59
CA PRO A 176 -8.70 -25.93 -23.98
C PRO A 176 -9.60 -24.87 -23.33
N THR A 177 -10.81 -24.68 -23.85
CA THR A 177 -12.07 -25.23 -23.31
C THR A 177 -12.47 -24.69 -21.94
N SER A 178 -13.53 -23.88 -21.98
CA SER A 178 -14.32 -23.35 -20.88
C SER A 178 -14.88 -24.41 -19.92
N SER A 179 -14.94 -24.12 -18.62
CA SER A 179 -16.04 -24.53 -17.74
C SER A 179 -15.96 -23.88 -16.35
N PRO A 180 -17.08 -23.83 -15.58
CA PRO A 180 -17.54 -22.61 -14.96
C PRO A 180 -17.54 -22.62 -13.42
N GLY A 181 -17.61 -21.41 -12.86
CA GLY A 181 -18.33 -21.13 -11.62
C GLY A 181 -17.64 -21.56 -10.32
N VAL A 182 -16.99 -20.60 -9.66
CA VAL A 182 -16.96 -20.59 -8.19
C VAL A 182 -17.32 -19.20 -7.69
N THR A 183 -18.33 -19.21 -6.84
CA THR A 183 -19.00 -18.09 -6.17
C THR A 183 -18.01 -17.13 -5.51
N ALA A 184 -18.20 -15.84 -5.79
CA ALA A 184 -17.67 -14.75 -4.99
C ALA A 184 -18.10 -14.92 -3.54
N ASN A 185 -17.15 -14.96 -2.61
CA ASN A 185 -17.46 -14.80 -1.20
C ASN A 185 -17.34 -13.30 -0.86
N PRO A 186 -18.31 -12.70 -0.13
CA PRO A 186 -18.32 -11.26 0.11
C PRO A 186 -17.18 -10.84 1.03
N ALA A 187 -16.67 -9.63 0.78
CA ALA A 187 -15.84 -8.89 1.70
C ALA A 187 -16.52 -8.76 3.08
N PRO A 188 -15.80 -8.89 4.21
CA PRO A 188 -16.36 -8.56 5.51
C PRO A 188 -16.61 -7.04 5.57
N THR A 189 -17.87 -6.69 5.77
CA THR A 189 -18.34 -5.34 6.13
C THR A 189 -17.67 -4.87 7.43
N PRO A 190 -17.15 -3.64 7.52
CA PRO A 190 -16.76 -3.06 8.80
C PRO A 190 -18.02 -2.73 9.62
N SER A 191 -18.21 -3.47 10.72
CA SER A 191 -19.23 -3.16 11.71
C SER A 191 -18.99 -1.76 12.29
N SER A 192 -19.93 -0.86 12.01
CA SER A 192 -20.08 0.40 12.72
C SER A 192 -20.95 0.18 13.95
N SER A 193 -20.36 0.33 15.14
CA SER A 193 -21.05 0.50 16.42
C SER A 193 -19.97 0.78 17.46
N SER A 194 -20.02 1.80 18.30
CA SER A 194 -20.96 2.90 18.50
C SER A 194 -20.30 3.75 19.58
N SER A 195 -20.35 5.06 19.42
CA SER A 195 -19.93 6.04 20.40
C SER A 195 -20.78 5.90 21.67
N THR A 196 -20.17 5.64 22.82
CA THR A 196 -20.76 6.03 24.11
C THR A 196 -19.74 6.80 24.92
N SER A 197 -20.01 8.10 24.94
CA SER A 197 -19.47 9.17 25.76
C SER A 197 -19.40 8.83 27.26
N SER A 198 -18.24 9.14 27.83
CA SER A 198 -17.96 9.21 29.25
C SER A 198 -18.72 10.38 29.93
N THR A 199 -19.20 10.19 31.15
CA THR A 199 -19.20 11.23 32.20
C THR A 199 -19.32 10.58 33.59
N PRO A 200 -18.79 11.23 34.66
CA PRO A 200 -18.37 10.59 35.91
C PRO A 200 -19.44 10.67 37.01
N THR A 201 -19.34 9.85 38.05
CA THR A 201 -20.05 10.15 39.31
C THR A 201 -19.32 9.61 40.54
N SER A 202 -19.03 10.53 41.45
CA SER A 202 -18.60 10.31 42.83
C SER A 202 -19.80 10.06 43.74
N SER A 203 -19.62 9.14 44.70
CA SER A 203 -20.10 9.13 46.09
C SER A 203 -21.54 9.53 46.49
N SER A 204 -22.16 8.57 47.20
CA SER A 204 -22.97 8.70 48.43
C SER A 204 -24.51 8.84 48.38
N ALA A 205 -25.10 8.02 49.27
CA ALA A 205 -26.37 8.13 50.00
C ALA A 205 -27.64 7.48 49.39
N ALA A 206 -28.13 6.46 50.11
CA ALA A 206 -29.53 6.01 50.13
C ALA A 206 -30.42 7.09 50.80
N PRO A 207 -31.72 7.19 50.48
CA PRO A 207 -32.73 6.30 51.11
C PRO A 207 -33.97 5.92 50.25
N THR A 208 -34.54 4.75 50.57
CA THR A 208 -35.95 4.22 50.57
C THR A 208 -37.09 4.72 49.62
N PRO A 209 -38.15 3.89 49.43
CA PRO A 209 -39.03 3.88 48.26
C PRO A 209 -40.42 4.54 48.47
N THR A 210 -41.06 4.90 47.34
CA THR A 210 -42.51 5.13 47.12
C THR A 210 -42.77 4.79 45.65
N ASP A 211 -43.56 3.79 45.26
CA ASP A 211 -45.01 3.58 45.44
C ASP A 211 -45.87 4.44 44.49
N ASP A 212 -46.78 3.74 43.81
CA ASP A 212 -47.96 4.14 43.04
C ASP A 212 -47.84 4.95 41.73
N GLY A 213 -48.47 4.42 40.68
CA GLY A 213 -48.72 5.11 39.43
C GLY A 213 -49.09 4.16 38.29
N ASP A 214 -50.26 3.55 38.39
CA ASP A 214 -51.00 2.93 37.28
C ASP A 214 -51.14 3.91 36.10
N ASP A 215 -50.72 3.50 34.90
CA ASP A 215 -51.12 4.16 33.65
C ASP A 215 -51.72 3.10 32.72
N GLU A 216 -53.03 3.20 32.62
CA GLU A 216 -53.95 2.41 31.84
C GLU A 216 -53.63 2.54 30.34
N CYS A 217 -53.44 1.43 29.64
CA CYS A 217 -53.43 1.42 28.19
C CYS A 217 -54.89 1.34 27.74
N GLU A 218 -55.47 2.49 27.43
CA GLU A 218 -56.79 2.61 26.80
C GLU A 218 -56.80 1.91 25.43
N ASP A 219 -57.82 1.08 25.25
CA ASP A 219 -58.24 0.47 24.00
C ASP A 219 -58.86 1.55 23.10
N ASP A 220 -58.24 1.85 21.95
CA ASP A 220 -58.91 2.52 20.84
C ASP A 220 -59.29 1.48 19.77
N GLU A 221 -60.54 1.02 19.87
CA GLU A 221 -61.35 0.55 18.74
C GLU A 221 -61.61 1.68 17.72
N ASN A 222 -62.09 1.29 16.53
CA ASN A 222 -62.59 2.07 15.38
C ASN A 222 -61.58 2.32 14.25
N ASP A 223 -61.95 2.22 12.97
CA ASP A 223 -63.18 1.84 12.27
C ASP A 223 -62.81 1.65 10.79
N ASP A 224 -63.60 0.82 10.09
CA ASP A 224 -63.78 0.67 8.63
C ASP A 224 -62.63 0.14 7.73
#